data_AF-A0A362X4U6-F1
#
_entry.id   AF-A0A362X4U6-F1
#
_cell.length_a   1.000
_cell.length_b   1.000
_cell.length_c   1.000
_cell.angle_alpha   90.00
_cell.angle_beta   90.00
_cell.angle_gamma   90.00
#
_symmetry.space_group_name_H-M   'P 1'
#
loop_
_entity.id
_entity.type
_entity.pdbx_description
1 polymer ?
#
loop_
_entity_poly.entity_id
_entity_poly.type
_entity_poly.pdbx_seq_one_letter_code
_entity_poly.pdbx_strand_id
1 'polypeptide(L)'
;MKKMILYLLILLLMGCTQSQLSPTDTAKIVVESFYKNDNSKLKKHTTAESYASFMSIQATIAPGTDDNSNFKLIEETVKEDTAWVKFSTSYDNKSETFKLIKVDGKWLVTEKQMNEKTPF
;
A
#
# COMPACT_ATOMS: atom_id res chain seq x y z
N MET A 1 38.82 7.86 -31.64
CA MET A 1 37.88 7.05 -30.83
C MET A 1 38.06 7.30 -29.33
N LYS A 2 37.94 8.55 -28.86
CA LYS A 2 38.02 8.91 -27.41
C LYS A 2 36.86 9.80 -26.94
N LYS A 3 36.13 10.43 -27.88
CA LYS A 3 35.02 11.34 -27.55
C LYS A 3 33.64 10.66 -27.45
N MET A 4 33.49 9.44 -27.95
CA MET A 4 32.21 8.69 -27.84
C MET A 4 32.00 7.99 -26.49
N ILE A 5 33.08 7.69 -25.75
CA ILE A 5 32.99 7.05 -24.43
C ILE A 5 32.40 8.02 -23.38
N LEU A 6 32.55 9.33 -23.58
CA LEU A 6 32.05 10.32 -22.64
C LEU A 6 30.52 10.51 -22.73
N TYR A 7 29.91 10.27 -23.90
CA TYR A 7 28.46 10.39 -24.08
C TYR A 7 27.68 9.20 -23.49
N LEU A 8 28.30 8.02 -23.38
CA LEU A 8 27.66 6.84 -22.79
C LEU A 8 27.54 6.93 -21.26
N LEU A 9 28.38 7.75 -20.60
CA LEU A 9 28.40 7.91 -19.14
C LEU A 9 27.29 8.86 -18.64
N ILE A 10 26.78 9.75 -19.50
CA ILE A 10 25.78 10.77 -19.12
C ILE A 10 24.34 10.22 -19.22
N LEU A 11 24.11 9.13 -19.96
CA LEU A 11 22.77 8.53 -20.09
C LEU A 11 22.32 7.71 -18.88
N LEU A 12 23.19 7.43 -17.90
CA LEU A 12 22.87 6.53 -16.78
C LEU A 12 22.12 7.20 -15.61
N LEU A 13 21.88 8.52 -15.64
CA LEU A 13 21.29 9.26 -14.51
C LEU A 13 19.80 9.58 -14.65
N MET A 14 19.14 9.13 -15.73
CA MET A 14 17.68 9.27 -15.89
C MET A 14 16.93 7.99 -15.50
N GLY A 15 17.38 7.31 -14.44
CA GLY A 15 16.55 6.31 -13.78
C GLY A 15 15.29 7.01 -13.29
N CYS A 16 14.15 6.78 -13.94
CA CYS A 16 12.86 7.31 -13.54
C CYS A 16 12.69 7.14 -12.03
N THR A 17 12.63 8.26 -11.30
CA THR A 17 12.15 8.29 -9.93
C THR A 17 10.66 7.98 -9.98
N GLN A 18 10.33 6.69 -10.00
CA GLN A 18 8.96 6.25 -9.83
C GLN A 18 8.50 6.81 -8.48
N SER A 19 7.64 7.82 -8.52
CA SER A 19 7.19 8.55 -7.32
C SER A 19 6.70 7.52 -6.31
N GLN A 20 7.38 7.43 -5.17
CA GLN A 20 7.01 6.51 -4.11
C GLN A 20 5.65 6.96 -3.56
N LEU A 21 4.70 6.02 -3.48
CA LEU A 21 3.37 6.29 -2.93
C LEU A 21 3.49 6.64 -1.45
N SER A 22 2.59 7.47 -0.94
CA SER A 22 2.47 7.69 0.50
C SER A 22 1.89 6.46 1.20
N PRO A 23 1.99 6.35 2.55
CA PRO A 23 1.30 5.29 3.29
C PRO A 23 -0.22 5.33 3.08
N THR A 24 -0.83 6.51 3.15
CA THR A 24 -2.26 6.71 2.88
C THR A 24 -2.66 6.27 1.47
N ASP A 25 -1.91 6.65 0.43
CA ASP A 25 -2.22 6.24 -0.95
C ASP A 25 -2.09 4.73 -1.12
N THR A 26 -1.08 4.13 -0.50
CA THR A 26 -0.89 2.67 -0.49
C THR A 26 -2.07 1.97 0.19
N ALA A 27 -2.50 2.47 1.36
CA ALA A 27 -3.64 1.93 2.09
C ALA A 27 -4.93 2.01 1.25
N LYS A 28 -5.18 3.16 0.61
CA LYS A 28 -6.33 3.34 -0.30
C LYS A 28 -6.31 2.33 -1.45
N ILE A 29 -5.16 2.14 -2.10
CA ILE A 29 -5.01 1.16 -3.18
C ILE A 29 -5.30 -0.25 -2.67
N VAL A 30 -4.81 -0.64 -1.49
CA VAL A 30 -5.05 -1.97 -0.91
C VAL A 30 -6.54 -2.20 -0.65
N VAL A 31 -7.23 -1.24 -0.01
CA VAL A 31 -8.68 -1.31 0.23
C VAL A 31 -9.45 -1.47 -1.08
N GLU A 32 -9.19 -0.60 -2.05
CA GLU A 32 -9.91 -0.62 -3.33
C GLU A 32 -9.62 -1.91 -4.11
N SER A 33 -8.39 -2.40 -4.07
CA SER A 33 -8.00 -3.64 -4.74
C SER A 33 -8.65 -4.86 -4.09
N PHE A 34 -8.77 -4.88 -2.77
CA PHE A 34 -9.44 -5.93 -2.02
C PHE A 34 -10.91 -6.06 -2.43
N TYR A 35 -11.69 -4.97 -2.38
CA TYR A 35 -13.12 -5.01 -2.68
C TYR A 35 -13.43 -5.16 -4.17
N LYS A 36 -12.51 -4.75 -5.06
CA LYS A 36 -12.65 -4.88 -6.53
C LYS A 36 -12.02 -6.16 -7.09
N ASN A 37 -11.52 -7.06 -6.23
CA ASN A 37 -10.81 -8.28 -6.64
C ASN A 37 -9.61 -8.04 -7.60
N ASP A 38 -8.96 -6.87 -7.50
CA ASP A 38 -7.72 -6.57 -8.23
C ASP A 38 -6.53 -7.21 -7.51
N ASN A 39 -6.44 -8.53 -7.62
CA ASN A 39 -5.49 -9.34 -6.89
C ASN A 39 -4.03 -9.04 -7.27
N SER A 40 -3.82 -8.49 -8.48
CA SER A 40 -2.50 -8.04 -8.95
C SER A 40 -2.03 -6.81 -8.17
N LYS A 41 -2.86 -5.76 -8.08
CA LYS A 41 -2.55 -4.59 -7.27
C LYS A 41 -2.48 -4.92 -5.78
N LEU A 42 -3.41 -5.73 -5.29
CA LEU A 42 -3.43 -6.14 -3.89
C LEU A 42 -2.11 -6.80 -3.50
N LYS A 43 -1.62 -7.77 -4.29
CA LYS A 43 -0.33 -8.43 -4.07
C LYS A 43 0.86 -7.46 -4.14
N LYS A 44 0.81 -6.46 -5.03
CA LYS A 44 1.90 -5.48 -5.21
C LYS A 44 2.06 -4.53 -4.02
N HIS A 45 0.99 -4.26 -3.29
CA HIS A 45 0.94 -3.25 -2.23
C HIS A 45 0.81 -3.84 -0.81
N THR A 46 1.00 -5.15 -0.68
CA THR A 46 0.95 -5.89 0.59
C THR A 46 2.20 -6.74 0.76
N THR A 47 2.53 -7.10 2.00
CA THR A 47 3.50 -8.17 2.26
C THR A 47 2.90 -9.52 1.86
N ALA A 48 3.74 -10.53 1.63
CA ALA A 48 3.27 -11.87 1.25
C ALA A 48 2.32 -12.48 2.28
N GLU A 49 2.59 -12.24 3.56
CA GLU A 49 1.75 -12.66 4.69
C GLU A 49 0.38 -11.98 4.62
N SER A 50 0.33 -10.65 4.57
CA SER A 50 -0.95 -9.92 4.47
C SER A 50 -1.72 -10.24 3.20
N TYR A 51 -1.04 -10.45 2.07
CA TYR A 51 -1.71 -10.88 0.84
C TYR A 51 -2.44 -12.21 1.05
N ALA A 52 -1.78 -13.20 1.66
CA ALA A 52 -2.38 -14.50 1.93
C ALA A 52 -3.61 -14.36 2.86
N SER A 53 -3.50 -13.55 3.91
CA SER A 53 -4.62 -13.27 4.82
C SER A 53 -5.77 -12.57 4.11
N PHE A 54 -5.51 -11.56 3.27
CA PHE A 54 -6.55 -10.93 2.48
C PHE A 54 -7.23 -11.91 1.52
N MET A 55 -6.49 -12.80 0.85
CA MET A 55 -7.11 -13.81 -0.02
C MET A 55 -8.04 -14.77 0.73
N SER A 56 -7.69 -15.13 1.97
CA SER A 56 -8.55 -15.99 2.80
C SER A 56 -9.89 -15.34 3.14
N ILE A 57 -9.90 -14.02 3.34
CA ILE A 57 -11.09 -13.25 3.72
C ILE A 57 -11.89 -12.85 2.48
N GLN A 58 -11.22 -12.41 1.41
CA GLN A 58 -11.85 -11.96 0.16
C GLN A 58 -12.76 -13.05 -0.43
N ALA A 59 -12.37 -14.32 -0.31
CA ALA A 59 -13.17 -15.46 -0.77
C ALA A 59 -14.53 -15.61 -0.05
N THR A 60 -14.67 -15.02 1.14
CA THR A 60 -15.88 -15.11 1.98
C THR A 60 -16.76 -13.86 1.92
N ILE A 61 -16.28 -12.78 1.32
CA ILE A 61 -16.96 -11.49 1.27
C ILE A 61 -17.49 -11.24 -0.14
N ALA A 62 -18.70 -10.68 -0.24
CA ALA A 62 -19.24 -10.26 -1.53
C ALA A 62 -18.40 -9.12 -2.10
N PRO A 63 -18.05 -9.12 -3.41
CA PRO A 63 -17.34 -8.01 -4.01
C PRO A 63 -18.06 -6.69 -3.78
N GLY A 64 -17.31 -5.60 -3.58
CA GLY A 64 -17.90 -4.27 -3.45
C GLY A 64 -18.62 -3.91 -4.74
N THR A 65 -19.93 -3.63 -4.66
CA THR A 65 -20.74 -3.21 -5.82
C THR A 65 -20.71 -1.70 -6.05
N ASP A 66 -20.13 -0.94 -5.11
CA ASP A 66 -19.92 0.50 -5.21
C ASP A 66 -18.53 0.78 -5.82
N ASP A 67 -18.53 1.50 -6.95
CA ASP A 67 -17.32 1.93 -7.64
C ASP A 67 -16.49 2.92 -6.83
N ASN A 68 -17.12 3.61 -5.86
CA ASN A 68 -16.48 4.59 -5.00
C ASN A 68 -16.32 4.06 -3.57
N SER A 69 -15.07 3.80 -3.20
CA SER A 69 -14.70 3.36 -1.84
C SER A 69 -15.04 4.38 -0.75
N ASN A 70 -15.25 5.66 -1.13
CA ASN A 70 -15.37 6.80 -0.21
C ASN A 70 -14.28 6.78 0.87
N PHE A 71 -13.07 6.35 0.50
CA PHE A 71 -11.95 6.24 1.41
C PHE A 71 -11.68 7.61 2.05
N LYS A 72 -11.75 7.66 3.38
CA LYS A 72 -11.50 8.87 4.18
C LYS A 72 -10.40 8.59 5.17
N LEU A 73 -9.29 9.32 5.05
CA LEU A 73 -8.25 9.34 6.07
C LEU A 73 -8.80 9.98 7.34
N ILE A 74 -8.63 9.28 8.47
CA ILE A 74 -8.94 9.79 9.80
C ILE A 74 -7.66 10.27 10.47
N GLU A 75 -6.61 9.44 10.46
CA GLU A 75 -5.33 9.75 11.08
C GLU A 75 -4.21 8.95 10.41
N GLU A 76 -3.04 9.58 10.21
CA GLU A 76 -1.82 8.93 9.75
C GLU A 76 -0.70 9.22 10.75
N THR A 77 0.06 8.18 11.12
CA THR A 77 1.29 8.31 11.88
C THR A 77 2.41 7.59 11.15
N VAL A 78 3.53 8.27 10.89
CA VAL A 78 4.73 7.68 10.29
C VAL A 78 5.87 7.73 11.31
N LYS A 79 6.50 6.58 11.56
CA LYS A 79 7.70 6.44 12.39
C LYS A 79 8.74 5.64 11.60
N GLU A 80 9.73 6.35 11.07
CA GLU A 80 10.82 5.79 10.26
C GLU A 80 10.30 4.97 9.06
N ASP A 81 10.39 3.65 9.15
CA ASP A 81 9.97 2.69 8.14
C ASP A 81 8.69 1.95 8.51
N THR A 82 7.94 2.44 9.50
CA THR A 82 6.59 1.97 9.84
C THR A 82 5.60 3.12 9.76
N ALA A 83 4.39 2.84 9.27
CA ALA A 83 3.29 3.78 9.29
C ALA A 83 2.00 3.10 9.77
N TRP A 84 1.10 3.88 10.36
CA TRP A 84 -0.26 3.48 10.71
C TRP A 84 -1.22 4.44 10.04
N VAL A 85 -2.18 3.90 9.30
CA VAL A 85 -3.20 4.66 8.59
C VAL A 85 -4.56 4.22 9.12
N LYS A 86 -5.25 5.12 9.81
CA LYS A 86 -6.63 4.95 10.25
C LYS A 86 -7.56 5.60 9.24
N PHE A 87 -8.57 4.87 8.77
CA PHE A 87 -9.45 5.34 7.72
C PHE A 87 -10.86 4.77 7.88
N SER A 88 -11.82 5.31 7.14
CA SER A 88 -13.14 4.72 6.93
C SER A 88 -13.45 4.59 5.44
N THR A 89 -14.41 3.74 5.11
CA THR A 89 -14.85 3.47 3.73
C THR A 89 -16.37 3.42 3.67
N SER A 90 -16.95 3.31 2.46
CA SER A 90 -18.36 2.96 2.29
C SER A 90 -18.64 1.46 2.50
N TYR A 91 -17.61 0.61 2.54
CA TYR A 91 -17.75 -0.84 2.63
C TYR A 91 -17.97 -1.34 4.07
N ASP A 92 -17.50 -0.60 5.07
CA ASP A 92 -17.69 -0.88 6.50
C ASP A 92 -18.12 0.40 7.23
N ASN A 93 -19.03 0.27 8.20
CA ASN A 93 -19.48 1.38 9.04
C ASN A 93 -18.49 1.74 10.16
N LYS A 94 -17.45 0.93 10.37
CA LYS A 94 -16.37 1.18 11.33
C LYS A 94 -15.13 1.74 10.65
N SER A 95 -14.33 2.49 11.43
CA SER A 95 -12.98 2.84 10.99
C SER A 95 -12.05 1.63 11.11
N GLU A 96 -11.19 1.45 10.13
CA GLU A 96 -10.14 0.44 10.10
C GLU A 96 -8.76 1.07 10.34
N THR A 97 -7.76 0.23 10.57
CA THR A 97 -6.37 0.67 10.71
C THR A 97 -5.43 -0.32 10.06
N PHE A 98 -4.69 0.15 9.06
CA PHE A 98 -3.59 -0.56 8.46
C PHE A 98 -2.27 -0.17 9.10
N LYS A 99 -1.41 -1.17 9.28
CA LYS A 99 0.01 -0.99 9.50
C LYS A 99 0.71 -1.16 8.15
N LEU A 100 1.68 -0.30 7.87
CA LEU A 100 2.52 -0.39 6.70
C LEU A 100 3.99 -0.41 7.12
N ILE A 101 4.81 -1.12 6.35
CA ILE A 101 6.27 -1.09 6.47
C ILE A 101 6.88 -0.64 5.15
N LYS A 102 8.03 0.03 5.23
CA LYS A 102 8.80 0.43 4.05
C LYS A 102 9.80 -0.67 3.70
N VAL A 103 9.68 -1.26 2.52
CA VAL A 103 10.60 -2.26 1.98
C VAL A 103 11.11 -1.76 0.64
N ASP A 104 12.43 -1.63 0.48
CA ASP A 104 13.08 -1.10 -0.72
C ASP A 104 12.50 0.25 -1.18
N GLY A 105 12.21 1.13 -0.21
CA GLY A 105 11.60 2.44 -0.47
C GLY A 105 10.11 2.41 -0.82
N LYS A 106 9.44 1.26 -0.75
CA LYS A 106 8.01 1.13 -1.03
C LYS A 106 7.24 0.79 0.23
N TRP A 107 6.15 1.51 0.47
CA TRP A 107 5.22 1.15 1.53
C TRP A 107 4.41 -0.08 1.11
N LEU A 108 4.28 -1.03 2.03
CA LEU A 108 3.49 -2.24 1.90
C LEU A 108 2.62 -2.41 3.15
N VAL A 109 1.34 -2.70 2.97
CA VAL A 109 0.46 -3.08 4.10
C VAL A 109 0.94 -4.43 4.65
N THR A 110 1.06 -4.51 5.97
CA THR A 110 1.52 -5.70 6.69
C THR A 110 0.61 -6.02 7.86
N GLU A 111 0.70 -7.25 8.38
CA GLU A 111 -0.06 -7.67 9.54
C GLU A 111 0.37 -6.92 10.80
N LYS A 112 -0.62 -6.65 11.64
CA LYS A 112 -0.39 -6.18 13.01
C LYS A 112 -0.09 -7.39 13.87
N GLN A 113 0.96 -7.31 14.69
CA GLN A 113 1.25 -8.38 15.62
C GLN A 113 0.15 -8.46 16.69
N MET A 114 -0.12 -9.67 17.19
CA MET A 114 -1.04 -9.85 18.31
C MET A 114 -0.49 -9.07 19.51
N ASN A 115 -1.25 -8.08 20.01
CA ASN A 115 -0.87 -7.12 21.06
C ASN A 115 0.05 -5.95 20.65
N GLU A 116 0.21 -5.68 19.36
CA GLU A 116 0.89 -4.47 18.92
C GLU A 116 0.09 -3.21 19.30
N LYS A 117 0.75 -2.27 20.00
CA LYS A 117 0.15 -0.98 20.34
C LYS A 117 0.06 -0.09 19.09
N THR A 118 -1.14 0.41 18.80
CA THR A 118 -1.34 1.47 17.80
C THR A 118 -0.94 2.83 18.38
N PRO A 119 -0.53 3.80 17.54
CA PRO A 119 -0.12 5.12 18.00
C PRO A 119 -1.29 6.02 18.46
N PHE A 120 -2.54 5.56 18.28
CA PHE A 120 -3.79 6.17 18.66
C PHE A 120 -4.75 5.11 19.23
#